data_AF-A0A948C8A0-F1
#
_entry.id   AF-A0A948C8A0-F1
#
_cell.length_a   1.000
_cell.length_b   1.000
_cell.length_c   1.000
_cell.angle_alpha   90.00
_cell.angle_beta   90.00
_cell.angle_gamma   90.00
#
_symmetry.space_group_name_H-M   'P 1'
#
loop_
_entity.id
_entity.type
_entity.pdbx_description
1 polymer ?
#
loop_
_entity_poly.entity_id
_entity_poly.type
_entity_poly.pdbx_seq_one_letter_code
_entity_poly.pdbx_strand_id
1 'polypeptide(L)'
;MSSIGYQHRRAKKEHRCSWCDEKILVGERYARWLWKDGGDLGPVLMHFECEEGMTHLQRLERESEIEFQPGTFKRGTSEER
;
A
#
# COMPACT_ATOMS: atom_id res chain seq x y z
N MET A 1 -16.21 -2.78 0.13
CA MET A 1 -15.40 -2.52 1.34
C MET A 1 -14.97 -1.05 1.31
N SER A 2 -14.45 -0.48 2.39
CA SER A 2 -14.06 0.94 2.41
C SER A 2 -12.75 1.10 3.16
N SER A 3 -11.76 1.67 2.49
CA SER A 3 -10.50 2.10 3.10
C SER A 3 -10.74 3.29 4.03
N ILE A 4 -10.46 3.12 5.32
CA ILE A 4 -10.71 4.16 6.33
C ILE A 4 -9.40 4.86 6.68
N GLY A 5 -9.44 6.18 6.77
CA GLY A 5 -8.35 6.98 7.32
C GLY A 5 -7.12 7.08 6.41
N TYR A 6 -7.33 7.20 5.10
CA TYR A 6 -6.26 7.44 4.13
C TYR A 6 -5.48 8.71 4.47
N GLN A 7 -4.18 8.57 4.66
CA GLN A 7 -3.30 9.65 5.07
C GLN A 7 -1.92 9.53 4.46
N HIS A 8 -1.36 10.68 4.11
CA HIS A 8 0.04 10.84 3.75
C HIS A 8 0.85 11.26 4.95
N ARG A 9 1.93 10.54 5.23
CA ARG A 9 2.78 10.79 6.40
C ARG A 9 4.26 10.73 6.01
N ARG A 10 5.08 11.33 6.87
CA ARG A 10 6.53 11.15 6.86
C ARG A 10 6.90 10.13 7.93
N ALA A 11 7.73 9.15 7.56
CA ALA A 11 8.16 8.07 8.45
C ALA A 11 8.98 8.64 9.61
N LYS A 12 8.49 8.40 10.83
CA LYS A 12 9.20 8.73 12.07
C LYS A 12 10.03 7.55 12.60
N LYS A 13 9.76 6.35 12.10
CA LYS A 13 10.49 5.11 12.35
C LYS A 13 10.48 4.28 11.06
N GLU A 14 11.35 3.27 10.98
CA GLU A 14 11.34 2.35 9.85
C GLU A 14 10.02 1.56 9.82
N HIS A 15 9.45 1.42 8.63
CA HIS A 15 8.28 0.59 8.36
C HIS A 15 8.60 -0.37 7.22
N ARG A 16 7.72 -1.36 6.99
CA ARG A 16 7.73 -2.14 5.75
C ARG A 16 6.57 -1.74 4.87
N CYS A 17 6.83 -1.66 3.58
CA CYS A 17 5.80 -1.46 2.58
C CYS A 17 4.98 -2.73 2.41
N SER A 18 3.66 -2.63 2.56
CA SER A 18 2.72 -3.73 2.32
C SER A 18 2.68 -4.15 0.84
N TRP A 19 3.22 -3.36 -0.10
CA TRP A 19 3.17 -3.71 -1.52
C TRP A 19 4.38 -4.53 -1.96
N CYS A 20 5.58 -4.02 -1.65
CA CYS A 20 6.85 -4.59 -2.10
C CYS A 20 7.70 -5.22 -1.00
N ASP A 21 7.25 -5.20 0.26
CA ASP A 21 7.97 -5.65 1.46
C ASP A 21 9.33 -4.95 1.71
N GLU A 22 9.69 -3.96 0.89
CA GLU A 22 10.88 -3.12 1.14
C GLU A 22 10.66 -2.16 2.31
N LYS A 23 11.77 -1.73 2.91
CA LYS A 23 11.78 -0.78 4.02
C LYS A 23 11.36 0.62 3.54
N ILE A 24 10.50 1.25 4.33
CA ILE A 24 10.24 2.69 4.31
C ILE A 24 11.12 3.28 5.40
N LEU A 25 12.16 4.00 5.00
CA LEU A 25 13.16 4.57 5.91
C LEU A 25 12.65 5.83 6.61
N VAL A 26 13.28 6.17 7.73
CA VAL A 26 12.96 7.41 8.47
C VAL A 26 13.17 8.62 7.57
N GLY A 27 12.18 9.51 7.56
CA GLY A 27 12.19 10.72 6.72
C GLY A 27 11.54 10.53 5.35
N GLU A 28 11.31 9.29 4.90
CA GLU A 28 10.59 9.00 3.65
C GLU A 28 9.08 9.27 3.78
N ARG A 29 8.42 9.49 2.65
CA ARG A 29 6.96 9.67 2.58
C ARG A 29 6.29 8.34 2.31
N TYR A 30 5.18 8.10 2.99
CA TYR A 30 4.37 6.90 2.81
C TYR A 30 2.88 7.21 2.95
N ALA A 31 2.07 6.44 2.24
CA ALA A 31 0.63 6.43 2.38
C ALA A 31 0.24 5.37 3.41
N ARG A 32 -0.79 5.67 4.20
CA ARG A 32 -1.35 4.78 5.21
C ARG A 32 -2.86 4.80 5.18
N TRP A 33 -3.47 3.63 5.23
CA TRP A 33 -4.90 3.46 5.47
C TRP A 33 -5.16 2.15 6.20
N LEU A 34 -6.41 1.93 6.60
CA LEU A 34 -6.86 0.64 7.13
C LEU A 34 -7.65 -0.07 6.03
N TRP A 35 -7.23 -1.30 5.72
CA TRP A 35 -7.99 -2.21 4.88
C TRP A 35 -8.90 -3.06 5.76
N LYS A 36 -10.14 -3.29 5.31
CA LYS A 36 -11.15 -4.01 6.08
C LYS A 36 -11.45 -5.33 5.38
N ASP A 37 -11.16 -6.43 6.06
CA ASP A 37 -11.50 -7.79 5.61
C ASP A 37 -12.33 -8.50 6.67
N GLY A 38 -13.53 -8.96 6.31
CA GLY A 38 -14.38 -9.78 7.18
C GLY A 38 -14.81 -9.20 8.55
N GLY A 39 -14.42 -7.97 8.88
CA GLY A 39 -14.61 -7.38 10.22
C GLY A 39 -13.30 -6.94 10.88
N ASP A 40 -12.17 -7.46 10.42
CA ASP A 40 -10.83 -7.10 10.86
C ASP A 40 -10.28 -5.90 10.07
N LEU A 41 -9.44 -5.10 10.74
CA LEU A 41 -8.77 -3.94 10.14
C LEU A 41 -7.26 -4.18 10.11
N GLY A 42 -6.72 -4.33 8.89
CA GLY A 42 -5.30 -4.43 8.64
C GLY A 42 -4.69 -3.07 8.30
N PRO A 43 -3.58 -2.64 8.94
CA PRO A 43 -2.89 -1.43 8.52
C PRO A 43 -2.14 -1.67 7.22
N VAL A 44 -2.42 -0.85 6.22
CA VAL A 44 -1.64 -0.80 4.98
C VAL A 44 -0.70 0.40 5.04
N LEU A 45 0.58 0.14 4.75
CA LEU A 45 1.64 1.15 4.72
C LEU A 45 2.35 1.01 3.37
N MET A 46 2.37 2.04 2.54
CA MET A 46 2.96 1.93 1.20
C MET A 46 3.84 3.13 0.86
N HIS A 47 4.96 2.89 0.17
CA HIS A 47 5.67 3.97 -0.50
C HIS A 47 4.71 4.67 -1.47
N PHE A 48 4.94 5.96 -1.71
CA PHE A 48 4.10 6.72 -2.66
C PHE A 48 4.12 6.13 -4.06
N GLU A 49 5.29 5.75 -4.57
CA GLU A 49 5.42 5.07 -5.87
C GLU A 49 4.67 3.73 -5.91
N CYS A 50 4.60 3.01 -4.79
CA CYS A 50 3.86 1.75 -4.73
C CYS A 50 2.35 1.99 -4.71
N GLU A 51 1.90 3.09 -4.11
CA GLU A 51 0.50 3.51 -4.15
C GLU A 51 0.05 3.96 -5.54
N GLU A 52 0.94 4.62 -6.29
CA GLU A 52 0.72 4.89 -7.72
C GLU A 52 0.63 3.59 -8.52
N GLY A 53 1.50 2.61 -8.24
CA GLY A 53 1.46 1.27 -8.83
C GLY A 53 0.15 0.53 -8.55
N MET A 54 -0.34 0.55 -7.31
CA MET A 54 -1.66 0.01 -6.96
C MET A 54 -2.78 0.73 -7.71
N THR A 55 -2.77 2.06 -7.70
CA THR A 55 -3.80 2.87 -8.38
C THR A 55 -3.84 2.57 -9.87
N HIS A 56 -2.67 2.33 -10.48
CA HIS A 56 -2.58 1.90 -11.86
C HIS A 56 -3.23 0.52 -12.06
N LEU A 57 -2.91 -0.46 -11.21
CA LEU A 57 -3.51 -1.79 -11.29
C LEU A 57 -5.04 -1.74 -11.11
N GLN A 58 -5.54 -0.91 -10.18
CA GLN A 58 -6.98 -0.75 -9.93
C GLN A 58 -7.70 -0.26 -11.19
N ARG A 59 -7.07 0.67 -11.91
CA ARG A 59 -7.60 1.19 -13.18
C ARG A 59 -7.59 0.13 -14.29
N LEU A 60 -6.57 -0.73 -14.33
CA LEU A 60 -6.46 -1.79 -15.33
C LEU A 60 -7.53 -2.88 -15.09
N GLU A 61 -7.69 -3.30 -13.84
CA GLU A 61 -8.62 -4.37 -13.45
C GLU A 61 -10.07 -3.87 -13.31
N ARG A 62 -10.27 -2.54 -13.35
CA ARG A 62 -11.56 -1.87 -13.14
C ARG A 62 -12.15 -2.19 -11.77
N GLU A 63 -11.29 -2.45 -10.80
CA GLU A 63 -11.65 -2.73 -9.42
C GLU A 63 -11.49 -1.49 -8.54
N SER A 64 -12.40 -1.32 -7.58
CA SER A 64 -12.31 -0.22 -6.61
C SER A 64 -11.24 -0.46 -5.55
N GLU A 65 -10.89 -1.73 -5.30
CA GLU A 65 -9.93 -2.18 -4.32
C GLU A 65 -9.27 -3.44 -4.87
N ILE A 66 -7.97 -3.64 -4.61
CA ILE A 66 -7.24 -4.85 -5.02
C ILE A 66 -6.94 -5.68 -3.78
N GLU A 67 -7.12 -6.98 -3.90
CA GLU A 67 -6.62 -7.94 -2.92
C GLU A 67 -5.17 -8.30 -3.24
N PHE A 68 -4.28 -8.11 -2.28
CA PHE A 68 -2.87 -8.44 -2.43
C PHE A 68 -2.28 -8.93 -1.11
N GLN A 69 -1.17 -9.66 -1.19
CA GLN A 69 -0.37 -10.05 -0.03
C GLN A 69 0.85 -9.15 0.11
N PRO A 70 1.39 -8.98 1.34
CA PRO A 70 2.61 -8.23 1.55
C PRO A 70 3.79 -8.74 0.70
N GLY A 71 4.33 -7.87 -0.15
CA GLY A 71 5.49 -8.19 -0.99
C GLY A 71 5.19 -8.89 -2.32
N THR A 72 3.92 -8.98 -2.71
CA THR A 72 3.52 -9.56 -4.02
C THR A 72 4.13 -8.80 -5.20
N PHE A 73 4.25 -7.48 -5.11
CA PHE A 73 4.63 -6.63 -6.24
C PHE A 73 6.03 -6.04 -6.09
N LYS A 74 6.66 -5.68 -7.21
CA LYS A 74 7.91 -4.92 -7.18
C LYS A 74 7.65 -3.48 -6.73
N ARG A 75 8.69 -2.87 -6.15
CA ARG A 75 8.63 -1.48 -5.70
C ARG A 75 8.28 -0.55 -6.87
N GLY A 76 7.25 0.27 -6.68
CA GLY A 76 6.83 1.30 -7.63
C GLY A 76 6.11 0.80 -8.87
N THR A 77 5.78 -0.49 -8.96
CA THR A 77 5.12 -1.07 -10.14
C THR A 77 3.91 -1.90 -9.76
N SER A 78 3.11 -2.25 -10.76
CA SER A 78 2.03 -3.23 -10.68
C SER A 78 2.47 -4.63 -11.15
N GLU A 79 3.79 -4.86 -11.26
CA GLU A 79 4.33 -6.16 -11.68
C GLU A 79 4.58 -7.04 -10.46
N GLU A 80 4.10 -8.28 -10.52
CA GLU A 80 4.41 -9.30 -9.52
C GLU A 80 5.92 -9.61 -9.52
N ARG A 81 6.41 -10.06 -8.35
CA ARG A 81 7.83 -10.37 -8.13
C ARG A 81 8.21 -11.78 -8.58
#